data_AF-A0A661XCE4-F1
#
_entry.id   AF-A0A661XCE4-F1
#
_cell.length_a   1.000
_cell.length_b   1.000
_cell.length_c   1.000
_cell.angle_alpha   90.00
_cell.angle_beta   90.00
_cell.angle_gamma   90.00
#
_symmetry.space_group_name_H-M   'P 1'
#
loop_
_entity.id
_entity.type
_entity.pdbx_description
1 polymer ?
#
loop_
_entity_poly.entity_id
_entity_poly.type
_entity_poly.pdbx_seq_one_letter_code
_entity_poly.pdbx_strand_id
1 'polypeptide(L)'
;PIKFVVKFSKDHENFKIKGGYVESRVVGHEEIVQISRLPSRDELLSMLVGTLKAQVAKLSFALKGIILKLLYAFKEIERKKEEK
;
A
#
# COMPACT_ATOMS: atom_id res chain seq x y z
N PRO A 1 15.23 -3.44 12.57
CA PRO A 1 16.50 -3.06 13.27
C PRO A 1 16.86 -1.57 13.14
N ILE A 2 17.07 -1.05 11.92
CA ILE A 2 17.49 0.35 11.72
C ILE A 2 16.39 1.39 12.03
N LYS A 3 15.12 1.04 11.76
CA LYS A 3 13.92 1.76 12.24
C LYS A 3 13.93 2.04 13.74
N PHE A 4 14.34 1.03 14.51
CA PHE A 4 14.34 1.11 15.98
C PHE A 4 15.48 1.99 16.48
N VAL A 5 16.68 1.86 15.89
CA VAL A 5 17.85 2.69 16.22
C VAL A 5 17.59 4.17 15.91
N VAL A 6 16.92 4.49 14.80
CA VAL A 6 16.57 5.89 14.47
C VAL A 6 15.43 6.42 15.36
N LYS A 7 14.43 5.60 15.72
CA LYS A 7 13.41 6.00 16.71
C LYS A 7 14.04 6.27 18.07
N PHE A 8 14.94 5.39 18.52
CA PHE A 8 15.65 5.54 19.78
C PHE A 8 16.57 6.77 19.81
N SER A 9 17.23 7.09 18.69
CA SER A 9 18.04 8.31 18.52
C SER A 9 17.21 9.60 18.51
N LYS A 10 15.93 9.54 18.11
CA LYS A 10 15.00 10.68 18.21
C LYS A 10 14.49 10.89 19.63
N ASP A 11 14.28 9.81 20.38
CA ASP A 11 13.77 9.87 21.76
C ASP A 11 14.87 10.26 22.76
N HIS A 12 16.16 10.12 22.41
CA HIS A 12 17.30 10.45 23.27
C HIS A 12 18.28 11.39 22.54
N GLU A 13 18.21 12.70 22.83
CA GLU A 13 19.02 13.76 22.19
C GLU A 13 20.54 13.58 22.32
N ASN A 14 21.01 12.81 23.30
CA ASN A 14 22.43 12.51 23.51
C ASN A 14 22.97 11.41 22.58
N PHE A 15 22.10 10.67 21.90
CA PHE A 15 22.50 9.57 21.01
C PHE A 15 22.49 10.04 19.55
N LYS A 16 23.61 10.64 19.11
CA LYS A 16 23.78 11.11 17.72
C LYS A 16 24.36 10.01 16.83
N ILE A 17 23.58 9.54 15.86
CA ILE A 17 24.04 8.62 14.81
C ILE A 17 24.96 9.39 13.85
N LYS A 18 26.28 9.19 13.95
CA LYS A 18 27.28 9.88 13.10
C LYS A 18 27.40 9.31 11.67
N GLY A 19 26.93 8.08 11.46
CA GLY A 19 27.05 7.36 10.19
C GLY A 19 26.71 5.89 10.41
N GLY A 20 26.43 5.17 9.32
CA GLY A 20 26.01 3.77 9.36
C GLY A 20 26.56 3.03 8.15
N TYR A 21 26.91 1.77 8.35
CA TYR A 21 27.33 0.88 7.27
C TYR A 21 26.12 0.07 6.84
N VAL A 22 25.58 0.37 5.66
CA VAL A 22 24.42 -0.33 5.10
C VAL A 22 24.78 -0.78 3.69
N GLU A 23 24.70 -2.09 3.44
CA GLU A 23 24.91 -2.70 2.11
C GLU A 23 26.19 -2.23 1.40
N SER A 24 27.33 -2.30 2.10
CA SER A 24 28.66 -1.96 1.58
C SER A 24 28.90 -0.49 1.20
N ARG A 25 28.02 0.43 1.62
CA ARG A 25 28.22 1.88 1.50
C ARG A 25 28.22 2.57 2.86
N VAL A 26 29.10 3.55 3.02
CA VAL A 26 29.08 4.48 4.16
C VAL A 26 27.99 5.50 3.87
N VAL A 27 26.88 5.40 4.58
CA VAL A 27 25.74 6.31 4.44
C VAL A 27 25.76 7.35 5.57
N GLY A 28 25.52 8.60 5.20
CA GLY A 28 25.49 9.74 6.12
C GLY A 28 24.23 9.76 7.01
N HIS A 29 24.16 10.70 7.96
CA HIS A 29 23.02 10.81 8.89
C HIS A 29 21.67 10.94 8.18
N GLU A 30 21.59 11.75 7.12
CA GLU A 30 20.35 11.98 6.36
C GLU A 30 19.88 10.73 5.62
N GLU A 31 20.80 9.97 5.02
CA GLU A 31 20.49 8.72 4.32
C GLU A 31 20.04 7.61 5.29
N ILE A 32 20.61 7.55 6.50
CA ILE A 32 20.17 6.59 7.53
C ILE A 32 18.72 6.88 7.95
N VAL A 33 18.34 8.15 8.06
CA VAL A 33 16.95 8.52 8.35
C VAL A 33 16.02 8.08 7.21
N GLN A 34 16.44 8.23 5.95
CA GLN A 34 15.65 7.76 4.80
C GLN A 34 15.51 6.23 4.78
N ILE A 35 16.61 5.49 5.02
CA ILE A 35 16.61 4.03 5.08
C ILE A 35 15.73 3.54 6.25
N SER A 36 15.72 4.27 7.38
CA SER A 36 14.84 3.94 8.50
C SER A 36 13.35 4.13 8.20
N ARG A 37 12.99 4.96 7.21
CA ARG A 37 11.58 5.12 6.81
C ARG A 37 11.11 4.00 5.90
N LEU A 38 12.01 3.23 5.28
CA LEU A 38 11.63 2.15 4.39
C LEU A 38 10.89 1.05 5.16
N PRO A 39 9.74 0.55 4.66
CA PRO A 39 9.05 -0.59 5.23
C PRO A 39 9.97 -1.83 5.32
N SER A 40 9.67 -2.75 6.22
CA SER A 40 10.43 -4.01 6.34
C SER A 40 10.30 -4.82 5.03
N ARG A 41 11.24 -5.71 4.71
CA ARG A 41 11.21 -6.48 3.45
C ARG A 41 9.88 -7.19 3.21
N ASP A 42 9.30 -7.80 4.24
CA ASP A 42 8.00 -8.48 4.14
C ASP A 42 6.83 -7.50 3.98
N GLU A 43 6.92 -6.31 4.57
CA GLU A 43 5.94 -5.23 4.36
C GLU A 43 6.01 -4.73 2.92
N LEU A 44 7.22 -4.54 2.37
CA LEU A 44 7.42 -4.14 0.97
C LEU A 44 6.87 -5.18 -0.01
N LEU A 45 7.15 -6.46 0.24
CA LEU A 45 6.59 -7.56 -0.56
C LEU A 45 5.06 -7.62 -0.43
N SER A 46 4.53 -7.42 0.77
CA SER A 46 3.08 -7.37 1.01
C SER A 46 2.42 -6.19 0.30
N MET A 47 3.08 -5.02 0.25
CA MET A 47 2.61 -3.85 -0.50
C MET A 47 2.63 -4.13 -2.02
N LEU A 48 3.67 -4.79 -2.53
CA LEU A 48 3.75 -5.16 -3.94
C LEU A 48 2.64 -6.16 -4.32
N VAL A 49 2.48 -7.24 -3.54
CA VAL A 49 1.43 -8.23 -3.77
C VAL A 49 0.04 -7.61 -3.59
N GLY A 50 -0.13 -6.73 -2.61
CA GLY A 50 -1.38 -6.00 -2.35
C GLY A 50 -1.78 -5.10 -3.51
N THR A 51 -0.83 -4.35 -4.08
CA THR A 51 -1.08 -3.48 -5.23
C THR A 51 -1.41 -4.28 -6.48
N LEU A 52 -0.70 -5.38 -6.75
CA LEU A 52 -1.00 -6.29 -7.86
C LEU A 52 -2.41 -6.91 -7.74
N LYS A 53 -2.73 -7.46 -6.56
CA LYS A 53 -4.05 -8.06 -6.29
C LYS A 53 -5.18 -7.03 -6.41
N ALA A 54 -4.94 -5.79 -5.96
CA ALA A 54 -5.93 -4.73 -6.01
C ALA A 54 -6.36 -4.38 -7.44
N GLN A 55 -5.43 -4.35 -8.41
CA GLN A 55 -5.80 -4.04 -9.80
C GLN A 55 -6.61 -5.16 -10.44
N VAL A 56 -6.26 -6.42 -10.18
CA VAL A 56 -7.03 -7.58 -10.68
C VAL A 56 -8.45 -7.59 -10.11
N ALA A 57 -8.60 -7.31 -8.81
CA ALA A 57 -9.91 -7.20 -8.18
C ALA A 57 -10.75 -6.09 -8.82
N LYS A 58 -10.19 -4.89 -8.99
CA LYS A 58 -10.88 -3.75 -9.63
C LYS A 58 -11.37 -4.07 -11.03
N LEU A 59 -10.57 -4.78 -11.84
CA LEU A 59 -10.98 -5.21 -13.17
C LEU A 59 -12.17 -6.17 -13.12
N SER A 60 -12.14 -7.17 -12.24
CA SER A 60 -13.26 -8.11 -12.05
C SER A 60 -14.55 -7.38 -11.61
N PHE A 61 -14.44 -6.42 -10.69
CA PHE A 61 -15.57 -5.61 -10.27
C PHE A 61 -16.12 -4.72 -11.39
N ALA A 62 -15.26 -4.15 -12.25
CA ALA A 62 -15.70 -3.35 -13.39
C ALA A 62 -16.54 -4.18 -14.37
N LEU A 63 -16.11 -5.40 -14.70
CA LEU A 63 -16.86 -6.31 -15.57
C LEU A 63 -18.21 -6.69 -14.96
N LYS A 64 -18.23 -7.06 -13.66
CA LYS A 64 -19.47 -7.37 -12.94
C LYS A 64 -20.43 -6.18 -12.89
N GLY A 65 -19.91 -4.96 -12.74
CA GLY A 65 -20.71 -3.74 -12.71
C GLY A 65 -21.51 -3.50 -13.99
N ILE A 66 -20.96 -3.85 -15.15
CA ILE A 66 -21.65 -3.71 -16.45
C ILE A 66 -22.83 -4.68 -16.53
N ILE A 67 -22.61 -5.95 -16.14
CA ILE A 67 -23.65 -6.99 -16.15
C ILE A 67 -24.78 -6.63 -15.19
N LEU A 68 -24.44 -6.18 -13.97
CA LEU A 68 -25.44 -5.78 -12.97
C LEU A 68 -26.28 -4.59 -13.44
N LYS A 69 -25.65 -3.57 -14.05
CA LYS A 69 -26.39 -2.42 -14.62
C LYS A 69 -27.40 -2.86 -15.67
N LEU A 70 -27.03 -3.80 -16.54
CA LEU A 70 -27.93 -4.34 -17.56
C LEU A 70 -29.10 -5.13 -16.92
N LEU A 71 -28.81 -5.98 -15.93
CA LEU A 71 -29.84 -6.71 -15.19
C LEU A 71 -30.82 -5.77 -14.50
N TYR A 72 -30.34 -4.71 -13.86
CA TYR A 72 -31.20 -3.70 -13.25
C TYR A 72 -32.04 -2.95 -14.27
N ALA A 73 -31.49 -2.65 -15.45
CA ALA A 73 -32.28 -2.06 -16.54
C ALA A 73 -33.43 -2.97 -16.97
N PHE A 74 -33.20 -4.29 -17.10
CA PHE A 74 -34.27 -5.25 -17.41
C PHE A 74 -35.30 -5.36 -16.30
N LYS A 75 -34.87 -5.43 -15.04
CA LYS A 75 -35.77 -5.44 -13.88
C LYS A 75 -36.66 -4.19 -13.84
N GLU A 76 -36.12 -3.03 -14.18
CA GLU A 76 -36.89 -1.78 -14.21
C GLU A 76 -37.90 -1.74 -15.37
N ILE A 77 -37.56 -2.35 -16.51
CA ILE A 77 -38.49 -2.53 -17.64
C ILE A 77 -39.62 -3.50 -17.26
N GLU A 78 -39.30 -4.61 -16.61
CA GLU A 78 -40.26 -5.60 -16.11
C GLU A 78 -41.23 -4.96 -15.11
N ARG A 79 -40.72 -4.22 -14.12
CA ARG A 79 -41.55 -3.54 -13.11
C ARG A 79 -42.51 -2.52 -13.73
N LYS A 80 -42.06 -1.77 -14.76
CA LYS A 80 -42.93 -0.84 -15.51
C LYS A 80 -44.01 -1.54 -16.34
N LYS A 81 -43.80 -2.82 -16.66
CA LYS A 81 -44.76 -3.65 -17.40
C LYS A 81 -45.82 -4.25 -16.48
N GLU A 82 -45.48 -4.56 -15.22
CA GLU A 82 -46.42 -5.03 -14.21
C GLU A 82 -47.31 -3.90 -13.63
N GLU A 83 -46.84 -2.66 -13.65
CA GLU A 83 -47.63 -1.48 -13.21
C GLU A 83 -48.64 -0.97 -14.28
N LYS A 84 -48.71 -1.60 -15.46
CA LYS A 84 -49.64 -1.27 -16.55
C LYS A 84 -50.64 -2.39 -16.80
#